data_AF-A0A3B4DFJ8-F1
#
_entry.id   AF-A0A3B4DFJ8-F1
#
_cell.length_a   1.000
_cell.length_b   1.000
_cell.length_c   1.000
_cell.angle_alpha   90.00
_cell.angle_beta   90.00
_cell.angle_gamma   90.00
#
_symmetry.space_group_name_H-M   'P 1'
#
loop_
_entity.id
_entity.type
_entity.pdbx_description
1 polymer ?
#
loop_
_entity_poly.entity_id
_entity_poly.type
_entity_poly.pdbx_seq_one_letter_code
_entity_poly.pdbx_strand_id
1 'polypeptide(L)'
;MWFDCFFLTDREHVLFTVFGRAVHALSRIGDEIWLEPLQKGLAVRSVNTAHSAYACFLFSPLFFKHYTSNLDELEENKVVKCKVSLKSVLPLFRSVATIERSVYRCEISINVLNNRVMFQFNCKHGITKTHNLRYQECEALQAVFPTHLFFSSYLEFVEIFLSVCISTY
;
A
#
# COMPACT_ATOMS: atom_id res chain seq x y z
N MET A 1 6.78 12.19 -17.88
CA MET A 1 7.65 11.53 -16.89
C MET A 1 6.90 11.59 -15.57
N TRP A 2 6.06 10.60 -15.25
CA TRP A 2 5.15 10.68 -14.10
C TRP A 2 5.05 9.30 -13.45
N PHE A 3 5.78 9.10 -12.36
CA PHE A 3 5.74 7.88 -11.58
C PHE A 3 5.96 8.24 -10.11
N ASP A 4 4.93 8.16 -9.27
CA ASP A 4 5.20 7.86 -7.87
C ASP A 4 5.81 6.47 -7.87
N CYS A 5 7.00 6.30 -7.33
CA CYS A 5 7.74 5.06 -7.46
C CYS A 5 8.29 4.62 -6.11
N PHE A 6 7.91 3.41 -5.70
CA PHE A 6 8.23 2.84 -4.40
C PHE A 6 9.05 1.58 -4.62
N PHE A 7 10.28 1.56 -4.09
CA PHE A 7 11.17 0.42 -4.20
C PHE A 7 11.24 -0.32 -2.88
N LEU A 8 10.77 -1.56 -2.88
CA LEU A 8 10.67 -2.36 -1.66
C LEU A 8 11.96 -3.13 -1.32
N THR A 9 12.87 -3.46 -2.27
CA THR A 9 14.06 -4.28 -1.90
C THR A 9 15.31 -4.11 -2.76
N ASP A 10 16.48 -4.36 -2.11
CA ASP A 10 17.71 -4.94 -2.70
C ASP A 10 18.67 -5.64 -1.69
N ARG A 11 18.33 -5.79 -0.40
CA ARG A 11 19.14 -6.61 0.55
C ARG A 11 18.34 -7.36 1.62
N GLU A 12 17.20 -6.85 2.05
CA GLU A 12 16.37 -7.50 3.07
C GLU A 12 15.02 -7.91 2.48
N HIS A 13 14.84 -9.20 2.18
CA HIS A 13 13.55 -9.78 1.77
C HIS A 13 12.45 -9.55 2.83
N VAL A 14 12.83 -9.18 4.05
CA VAL A 14 11.96 -8.92 5.20
C VAL A 14 10.96 -7.79 4.92
N LEU A 15 11.36 -6.68 4.30
CA LEU A 15 10.44 -5.55 4.07
C LEU A 15 9.35 -5.91 3.06
N PHE A 16 9.72 -6.64 2.00
CA PHE A 16 8.74 -7.18 1.05
C PHE A 16 7.72 -8.10 1.73
N THR A 17 8.17 -8.98 2.63
CA THR A 17 7.26 -9.90 3.32
C THR A 17 6.37 -9.20 4.32
N VAL A 18 6.87 -8.15 4.99
CA VAL A 18 6.05 -7.28 5.85
C VAL A 18 4.95 -6.60 5.04
N PHE A 19 5.28 -6.02 3.87
CA PHE A 19 4.26 -5.41 3.00
C PHE A 19 3.24 -6.45 2.52
N GLY A 20 3.69 -7.61 2.06
CA GLY A 20 2.80 -8.71 1.66
C GLY A 20 1.87 -9.15 2.80
N ARG A 21 2.39 -9.30 4.02
CA ARG A 21 1.59 -9.63 5.21
C ARG A 21 0.56 -8.55 5.53
N ALA A 22 0.90 -7.27 5.37
CA ALA A 22 -0.07 -6.18 5.53
C ALA A 22 -1.21 -6.28 4.50
N VAL A 23 -0.90 -6.57 3.23
CA VAL A 23 -1.92 -6.81 2.19
C VAL A 23 -2.83 -7.99 2.56
N HIS A 24 -2.26 -9.10 3.05
CA HIS A 24 -3.04 -10.25 3.54
C HIS A 24 -3.88 -9.93 4.77
N ALA A 25 -3.41 -9.05 5.65
CA ALA A 25 -4.20 -8.61 6.81
C ALA A 25 -5.39 -7.74 6.37
N LEU A 26 -5.16 -6.81 5.44
CA LEU A 26 -6.19 -5.94 4.89
C LEU A 26 -7.28 -6.70 4.13
N SER A 27 -6.94 -7.81 3.45
CA SER A 27 -7.94 -8.67 2.79
C SER A 27 -8.88 -9.40 3.74
N ARG A 28 -8.64 -9.34 5.06
CA ARG A 28 -9.58 -9.82 6.08
C ARG A 28 -10.57 -8.73 6.51
N ILE A 29 -10.29 -7.47 6.18
CA ILE A 29 -11.10 -6.31 6.57
C ILE A 29 -12.06 -5.94 5.44
N GLY A 30 -11.57 -5.81 4.21
CA GLY A 30 -12.38 -5.39 3.07
C GLY A 30 -11.98 -6.05 1.75
N ASP A 31 -12.78 -5.77 0.72
CA ASP A 31 -12.56 -6.25 -0.65
C ASP A 31 -11.69 -5.30 -1.49
N GLU A 32 -11.49 -4.07 -1.01
CA GLU A 32 -10.75 -3.00 -1.70
C GLU A 32 -9.57 -2.52 -0.86
N ILE A 33 -8.49 -2.12 -1.53
CA ILE A 33 -7.27 -1.54 -0.95
C ILE A 33 -7.04 -0.15 -1.53
N TRP A 34 -6.74 0.81 -0.65
CA TRP A 34 -6.35 2.16 -1.03
C TRP A 34 -4.84 2.31 -0.84
N LEU A 35 -4.16 2.76 -1.89
CA LEU A 35 -2.76 3.17 -1.87
C LEU A 35 -2.71 4.70 -1.96
N GLU A 36 -2.24 5.34 -0.91
CA GLU A 36 -2.19 6.79 -0.80
C GLU A 36 -0.76 7.21 -0.41
N PRO A 37 0.03 7.75 -1.35
CA PRO A 37 1.31 8.34 -1.02
C PRO A 37 1.11 9.64 -0.23
N LEU A 38 1.85 9.78 0.87
CA LEU A 38 1.88 10.96 1.74
C LEU A 38 3.34 11.42 1.91
N GLN A 39 3.56 12.65 2.39
CA GLN A 39 4.92 13.09 2.78
C GLN A 39 5.53 12.16 3.84
N LYS A 40 4.71 11.69 4.78
CA LYS A 40 5.12 10.76 5.85
C LYS A 40 5.21 9.29 5.42
N GLY A 41 5.09 8.98 4.12
CA GLY A 41 5.20 7.63 3.58
C GLY A 41 3.93 7.12 2.89
N LEU A 42 3.91 5.82 2.56
CA LEU A 42 2.78 5.20 1.86
C LEU A 42 1.74 4.69 2.86
N ALA A 43 0.54 5.26 2.83
CA ALA A 43 -0.59 4.75 3.59
C ALA A 43 -1.36 3.71 2.76
N VAL A 44 -1.57 2.54 3.36
CA VAL A 44 -2.25 1.40 2.76
C VAL A 44 -3.46 1.05 3.61
N ARG A 45 -4.65 1.19 3.06
CA ARG A 45 -5.91 1.11 3.82
C ARG A 45 -6.88 0.10 3.26
N SER A 46 -7.78 -0.37 4.11
CA SER A 46 -8.98 -1.07 3.71
C SER A 46 -10.12 -0.74 4.67
N VAL A 47 -11.34 -0.76 4.15
CA VAL A 47 -12.58 -0.65 4.90
C VAL A 47 -13.51 -1.77 4.46
N ASN A 48 -14.29 -2.31 5.40
CA ASN A 48 -15.33 -3.27 5.06
C ASN A 48 -16.51 -2.60 4.32
N THR A 49 -17.35 -3.40 3.69
CA THR A 49 -18.53 -2.92 2.93
C THR A 49 -19.53 -2.14 3.79
N ALA A 50 -19.62 -2.45 5.09
CA ALA A 50 -20.50 -1.78 6.03
C ALA A 50 -19.91 -0.46 6.58
N HIS A 51 -18.71 -0.05 6.15
CA HIS A 51 -17.99 1.12 6.67
C HIS A 51 -17.79 1.11 8.20
N SER A 52 -17.82 -0.07 8.80
CA SER A 52 -17.74 -0.29 10.25
C SER A 52 -16.42 -0.89 10.73
N ALA A 53 -15.53 -1.26 9.83
CA ALA A 53 -14.20 -1.74 10.16
C ALA A 53 -13.19 -1.13 9.22
N TYR A 54 -12.16 -0.51 9.77
CA TYR A 54 -11.11 0.20 9.06
C TYR A 54 -9.74 -0.25 9.55
N ALA A 55 -8.83 -0.48 8.61
CA ALA A 55 -7.44 -0.75 8.90
C ALA A 55 -6.53 0.09 8.02
N CYS A 56 -5.44 0.59 8.60
CA CYS A 56 -4.44 1.38 7.92
C CYS A 56 -3.04 0.97 8.39
N PHE A 57 -2.19 0.66 7.42
CA PHE A 57 -0.75 0.54 7.61
C PHE A 57 -0.08 1.76 6.98
N LEU A 58 0.75 2.47 7.75
CA LEU A 58 1.59 3.53 7.20
C LEU A 58 3.03 3.06 7.16
N PHE A 59 3.57 2.95 5.95
CA PHE A 59 4.97 2.62 5.72
C PHE A 59 5.77 3.91 5.58
N SER A 60 6.67 4.17 6.53
CA SER A 60 7.57 5.34 6.48
C SER A 60 8.36 5.37 5.17
N PRO A 61 8.80 6.54 4.66
CA PRO A 61 9.67 6.60 3.47
C PRO A 61 10.94 5.73 3.62
N LEU A 62 11.43 5.57 4.86
CA LEU A 62 12.58 4.72 5.20
C LEU A 62 12.32 3.21 5.02
N PHE A 63 11.06 2.79 4.96
CA PHE A 63 10.68 1.42 4.61
C PHE A 63 11.03 1.07 3.15
N PHE A 64 11.21 2.08 2.31
CA PHE A 64 11.51 1.90 0.89
C PHE A 64 12.98 2.23 0.63
N LYS A 65 13.62 1.46 -0.26
CA LYS A 65 14.95 1.80 -0.78
C LYS A 65 14.93 3.15 -1.48
N HIS A 66 13.81 3.49 -2.12
CA HIS A 66 13.56 4.79 -2.69
C HIS A 66 12.05 5.03 -2.71
N TYR A 67 11.66 6.20 -2.24
CA TYR A 67 10.29 6.68 -2.10
C TYR A 67 10.24 8.06 -2.76
N THR A 68 9.51 8.18 -3.86
CA THR A 68 9.20 9.47 -4.47
C THR A 68 7.70 9.64 -4.49
N SER A 69 7.26 10.79 -3.97
CA SER A 69 5.86 11.20 -3.94
C SER A 69 5.77 12.59 -4.55
N ASN A 70 5.13 12.72 -5.71
CA ASN A 70 5.04 13.99 -6.44
C ASN A 70 3.94 14.92 -5.89
N LEU A 71 3.71 14.90 -4.57
CA LEU A 71 2.72 15.75 -3.90
C LEU A 71 3.07 17.24 -4.00
N ASP A 72 4.31 17.59 -4.30
CA ASP A 72 4.76 18.98 -4.42
C ASP A 72 4.37 19.63 -5.77
N GLU A 73 3.97 18.84 -6.79
CA GLU A 73 3.56 19.34 -8.12
C GLU A 73 2.04 19.24 -8.37
N LEU A 74 1.33 18.43 -7.58
CA LEU A 74 -0.13 18.38 -7.57
C LEU A 74 -0.61 19.38 -6.52
N GLU A 75 -1.45 20.35 -6.90
CA GLU A 75 -2.11 21.26 -5.96
C GLU A 75 -2.55 20.50 -4.69
N GLU A 76 -2.31 21.06 -3.50
CA GLU A 76 -2.49 20.45 -2.16
C GLU A 76 -3.81 19.67 -1.94
N ASN A 77 -4.79 19.81 -2.83
CA ASN A 77 -6.08 19.15 -2.81
C ASN A 77 -6.22 17.90 -3.70
N LYS A 78 -5.19 17.49 -4.47
CA LYS A 78 -5.20 16.25 -5.29
C LYS A 78 -4.24 15.19 -4.74
N VAL A 79 -4.45 14.81 -3.49
CA VAL A 79 -3.83 13.59 -2.96
C VAL A 79 -4.41 12.40 -3.72
N VAL A 80 -3.55 11.73 -4.51
CA VAL A 80 -3.95 10.60 -5.36
C VAL A 80 -4.35 9.42 -4.48
N LYS A 81 -5.62 9.02 -4.59
CA LYS A 81 -6.18 7.89 -3.85
C LYS A 81 -6.47 6.77 -4.83
N CYS A 82 -5.53 5.85 -4.93
CA CYS A 82 -5.61 4.69 -5.81
C CYS A 82 -6.39 3.58 -5.11
N LYS A 83 -7.68 3.39 -5.46
CA LYS A 83 -8.51 2.28 -4.96
C LYS A 83 -8.49 1.11 -5.94
N VAL A 84 -8.09 -0.07 -5.45
CA VAL A 84 -7.92 -1.29 -6.24
C VAL A 84 -8.58 -2.46 -5.53
N SER A 85 -9.12 -3.41 -6.30
CA SER A 85 -9.65 -4.64 -5.72
C SER A 85 -8.55 -5.51 -5.11
N LEU A 86 -8.72 -5.91 -3.85
CA LEU A 86 -7.83 -6.84 -3.16
C LEU A 86 -7.82 -8.22 -3.84
N LYS A 87 -8.88 -8.60 -4.55
CA LYS A 87 -8.89 -9.84 -5.37
C LYS A 87 -7.81 -9.83 -6.46
N SER A 88 -7.43 -8.65 -6.96
CA SER A 88 -6.38 -8.48 -7.97
C SER A 88 -4.98 -8.32 -7.36
N VAL A 89 -4.88 -7.71 -6.16
CA VAL A 89 -3.60 -7.43 -5.49
C VAL A 89 -3.12 -8.62 -4.66
N LEU A 90 -4.01 -9.30 -3.93
CA LEU A 90 -3.67 -10.40 -3.01
C LEU A 90 -2.91 -11.55 -3.70
N PRO A 91 -3.25 -11.99 -4.93
CA PRO A 91 -2.51 -13.02 -5.64
C PRO A 91 -1.04 -12.65 -5.88
N LEU A 92 -0.71 -11.36 -6.02
CA LEU A 92 0.65 -10.87 -6.26
C LEU A 92 1.56 -11.11 -5.05
N PHE A 93 0.98 -11.24 -3.86
CA PHE A 93 1.68 -11.47 -2.58
C PHE A 93 1.36 -12.84 -1.97
N ARG A 94 0.72 -13.75 -2.70
CA ARG A 94 0.16 -15.01 -2.17
C ARG A 94 1.22 -16.04 -1.75
N SER A 95 2.32 -16.15 -2.48
CA SER A 95 3.42 -17.05 -2.11
C SER A 95 4.64 -16.26 -1.68
N VAL A 96 4.57 -15.70 -0.48
CA VAL A 96 5.69 -15.01 0.16
C VAL A 96 6.97 -15.87 0.09
N ALA A 97 6.88 -17.18 0.34
CA ALA A 97 8.01 -18.10 0.28
C ALA A 97 8.57 -18.38 -1.15
N THR A 98 7.75 -18.31 -2.21
CA THR A 98 8.23 -18.44 -3.60
C THR A 98 8.77 -17.10 -4.11
N ILE A 99 8.15 -16.01 -3.67
CA ILE A 99 8.55 -14.64 -4.00
C ILE A 99 9.87 -14.30 -3.32
N GLU A 100 10.06 -14.61 -2.04
CA GLU A 100 11.33 -14.43 -1.30
C GLU A 100 12.51 -15.11 -2.01
N ARG A 101 12.32 -16.31 -2.58
CA ARG A 101 13.41 -17.03 -3.23
C ARG A 101 13.78 -16.47 -4.59
N SER A 102 12.87 -15.77 -5.25
CA SER A 102 13.01 -15.36 -6.66
C SER A 102 13.10 -13.85 -6.85
N VAL A 103 12.32 -13.06 -6.13
CA VAL A 103 12.23 -11.60 -6.27
C VAL A 103 13.26 -10.91 -5.38
N TYR A 104 14.11 -10.10 -5.99
CA TYR A 104 15.08 -9.28 -5.27
C TYR A 104 14.70 -7.79 -5.26
N ARG A 105 13.78 -7.36 -6.12
CA ARG A 105 13.23 -5.98 -6.16
C ARG A 105 11.74 -6.01 -6.48
N CYS A 106 10.93 -5.34 -5.67
CA CYS A 106 9.56 -4.99 -6.04
C CYS A 106 9.44 -3.46 -6.18
N GLU A 107 8.81 -3.03 -7.25
CA GLU A 107 8.53 -1.65 -7.59
C GLU A 107 7.02 -1.47 -7.69
N ILE A 108 6.50 -0.49 -6.95
CA ILE A 108 5.10 -0.09 -7.04
C ILE A 108 5.09 1.30 -7.65
N SER A 109 4.33 1.48 -8.74
CA SER A 109 4.18 2.80 -9.35
C SER A 109 2.74 3.18 -9.59
N ILE A 110 2.36 4.39 -9.19
CA ILE A 110 1.01 4.92 -9.42
C ILE A 110 1.08 5.90 -10.58
N ASN A 111 0.31 5.62 -11.64
CA ASN A 111 0.19 6.48 -12.80
C ASN A 111 -1.20 7.15 -12.78
N VAL A 112 -1.20 8.45 -12.48
CA VAL A 112 -2.39 9.31 -12.44
C VAL A 112 -3.02 9.54 -13.81
N LEU A 113 -2.21 9.67 -14.86
CA LEU A 113 -2.71 9.98 -16.19
C LEU A 113 -3.52 8.84 -16.81
N ASN A 114 -3.17 7.60 -16.45
CA ASN A 114 -3.75 6.39 -17.05
C ASN A 114 -4.62 5.57 -16.08
N ASN A 115 -4.84 6.06 -14.85
CA ASN A 115 -5.56 5.35 -13.79
C ASN A 115 -5.07 3.91 -13.58
N ARG A 116 -3.73 3.74 -13.55
CA ARG A 116 -3.09 2.44 -13.37
C ARG A 116 -2.11 2.45 -12.21
N VAL A 117 -2.13 1.39 -11.43
CA VAL A 117 -1.03 1.02 -10.54
C VAL A 117 -0.27 -0.14 -11.15
N MET A 118 1.05 -0.03 -11.16
CA MET A 118 1.95 -1.05 -11.62
C MET A 118 2.63 -1.70 -10.41
N PHE A 119 2.62 -3.03 -10.36
CA PHE A 119 3.48 -3.82 -9.50
C PHE A 119 4.47 -4.56 -10.38
N GLN A 120 5.74 -4.22 -10.26
CA GLN A 120 6.83 -4.86 -10.98
C GLN A 120 7.72 -5.65 -10.02
N PHE A 121 7.96 -6.91 -10.35
CA PHE A 121 8.79 -7.82 -9.58
C PHE A 121 10.00 -8.22 -10.42
N ASN A 122 11.18 -7.75 -10.04
CA ASN A 122 12.44 -8.18 -10.64
C ASN A 122 12.91 -9.44 -9.90
N CYS A 123 13.01 -10.52 -10.65
CA CYS A 123 13.38 -11.83 -10.19
C CYS A 123 14.83 -12.16 -10.58
N LYS A 124 15.41 -13.16 -9.90
CA LYS A 124 16.69 -13.78 -10.27
C LYS A 124 16.70 -14.18 -11.75
N HIS A 125 17.90 -14.20 -12.32
CA HIS A 125 18.14 -14.53 -13.73
C HIS A 125 17.52 -13.54 -14.72
N GLY A 126 17.33 -12.27 -14.31
CA GLY A 126 16.87 -11.19 -15.19
C GLY A 126 15.39 -11.23 -15.56
N ILE A 127 14.59 -12.10 -14.93
CA ILE A 127 13.16 -12.20 -15.18
C ILE A 127 12.44 -11.01 -14.54
N THR A 128 11.60 -10.31 -15.28
CA THR A 128 10.76 -9.21 -14.75
C THR A 128 9.28 -9.55 -14.96
N LYS A 129 8.49 -9.50 -13.88
CA LYS A 129 7.04 -9.71 -13.91
C LYS A 129 6.33 -8.39 -13.62
N THR A 130 5.51 -7.92 -14.56
CA THR A 130 4.82 -6.64 -14.45
C THR A 130 3.31 -6.85 -14.42
N HIS A 131 2.65 -6.31 -13.41
CA HIS A 131 1.20 -6.38 -13.22
C HIS A 131 0.63 -4.97 -13.22
N ASN A 132 -0.15 -4.64 -14.25
CA ASN A 132 -0.80 -3.34 -14.41
C ASN A 132 -2.27 -3.46 -14.04
N LEU A 133 -2.65 -2.90 -12.90
CA LEU A 133 -4.03 -2.91 -12.42
C LEU A 133 -4.66 -1.55 -12.68
N ARG A 134 -5.88 -1.53 -13.24
CA ARG A 134 -6.69 -0.31 -13.25
C ARG A 134 -7.17 -0.02 -11.83
N TYR A 135 -7.12 1.25 -11.43
CA TYR A 135 -7.69 1.70 -10.18
C TYR A 135 -8.85 2.67 -10.44
N GLN A 136 -9.71 2.82 -9.43
CA GLN A 136 -10.75 3.84 -9.42
C GLN A 136 -10.26 4.99 -8.53
N GLU A 137 -10.34 6.22 -9.02
CA GLU A 137 -10.23 7.39 -8.15
C GLU A 137 -11.44 7.43 -7.21
N CYS A 138 -11.21 7.73 -5.94
CA CYS A 138 -12.26 7.72 -4.92
C CYS A 138 -12.00 8.84 -3.89
N GLU A 139 -13.07 9.38 -3.30
CA GLU A 139 -12.97 10.39 -2.26
C GLU A 139 -12.20 9.91 -1.03
N ALA A 140 -11.76 10.88 -0.22
CA ALA A 140 -10.96 10.66 0.97
C ALA A 140 -11.61 9.70 1.98
N LEU A 141 -11.12 8.46 2.06
CA LEU A 141 -11.43 7.56 3.16
C LEU A 141 -10.49 7.85 4.34
N GLN A 142 -10.68 9.03 4.94
CA GLN A 142 -10.01 9.42 6.17
C GLN A 142 -11.03 9.28 7.30
N ALA A 143 -10.89 8.22 8.08
CA ALA A 143 -11.63 8.15 9.32
C ALA A 143 -11.02 9.17 10.29
N VAL A 144 -11.86 10.04 10.83
CA VAL A 144 -11.47 11.08 11.79
C VAL A 144 -11.40 10.43 13.16
N PHE A 145 -10.21 10.41 13.75
CA PHE A 145 -9.98 9.79 15.06
C PHE A 145 -9.36 10.79 16.04
N PRO A 146 -9.80 10.78 17.32
CA PRO A 146 -9.02 11.40 18.38
C PRO A 146 -7.73 10.60 18.60
N THR A 147 -6.59 11.27 18.43
CA THR A 147 -5.22 10.73 18.35
C THR A 147 -4.72 10.06 19.64
N HIS A 148 -5.56 9.94 20.68
CA HIS A 148 -5.13 9.61 22.03
C HIS A 148 -5.25 8.13 22.41
N LEU A 149 -5.73 7.25 21.51
CA LEU A 149 -6.15 5.91 21.94
C LEU A 149 -5.22 4.75 21.58
N PHE A 150 -4.40 4.76 20.53
CA PHE A 150 -3.58 3.56 20.25
C PHE A 150 -2.30 3.88 19.49
N PHE A 151 -1.17 3.90 20.21
CA PHE A 151 0.16 3.65 19.66
C PHE A 151 0.61 2.27 20.15
N SER A 152 0.47 1.24 19.31
CA SER A 152 1.26 0.03 19.48
C SER A 152 2.26 0.00 18.34
N SER A 153 3.39 0.66 18.56
CA SER A 153 4.53 0.68 17.65
C SER A 153 5.17 -0.71 17.61
N TYR A 154 4.83 -1.53 16.62
CA TYR A 154 5.59 -2.72 16.30
C TYR A 154 6.25 -2.53 14.94
N LEU A 155 7.60 -2.40 14.99
CA LEU A 155 8.57 -2.10 13.94
C LEU A 155 8.80 -0.59 13.75
N GLU A 156 10.05 -0.13 13.94
CA GLU A 156 10.52 1.27 13.88
C GLU A 156 10.16 2.02 12.58
N PHE A 157 9.61 1.35 11.57
CA PHE A 157 9.32 1.89 10.23
C PHE A 157 7.86 1.74 9.77
N VAL A 158 6.99 1.10 10.56
CA VAL A 158 5.57 0.87 10.21
C VAL A 158 4.65 1.27 11.36
N GLU A 159 3.79 2.26 11.11
CA GLU A 159 2.72 2.60 12.06
C GLU A 159 1.45 1.83 11.69
N ILE A 160 0.87 1.14 12.68
CA ILE A 160 -0.36 0.35 12.52
C ILE A 160 -1.51 1.07 13.20
N PHE A 161 -2.53 1.43 12.42
CA PHE A 161 -3.78 1.99 12.93
C PHE A 161 -4.91 0.99 12.65
N LEU A 162 -5.40 0.34 13.71
CA LEU A 162 -6.59 -0.51 13.66
C LEU A 162 -7.75 0.22 14.33
N SER A 163 -8.84 0.43 13.60
CA SER A 163 -10.07 0.98 14.16
C SER A 163 -11.27 0.16 13.72
N VAL A 164 -12.00 -0.41 14.68
CA VAL A 164 -13.32 -0.97 14.43
C VAL A 164 -14.34 0.11 14.77
N CYS A 165 -14.81 0.83 13.75
CA CYS A 165 -15.93 1.76 13.91
C CYS A 165 -17.23 0.95 13.99
N ILE A 166 -17.63 0.43 15.15
CA ILE A 166 -18.98 -0.15 15.26
C ILE A 166 -19.99 0.98 15.03
N SER A 167 -20.45 1.16 13.79
CA SER A 167 -21.66 1.93 13.51
C SER A 167 -22.82 1.13 14.07
N THR A 168 -23.13 1.34 15.34
CA THR A 168 -24.46 1.10 15.87
C THR A 168 -25.39 2.12 15.21
N TYR A 169 -26.12 1.67 14.20
CA TYR A 169 -27.44 2.22 13.91
C TYR A 169 -28.46 1.31 14.58
#